data_AF-A0A5D2ZGE7-F1
#
_entry.id   AF-A0A5D2ZGE7-F1
#
_cell.length_a   1.000
_cell.length_b   1.000
_cell.length_c   1.000
_cell.angle_alpha   90.00
_cell.angle_beta   90.00
_cell.angle_gamma   90.00
#
_symmetry.space_group_name_H-M   'P 1'
#
loop_
_entity.id
_entity.type
_entity.pdbx_description
1 polymer ?
#
loop_
_entity_poly.entity_id
_entity_poly.type
_entity_poly.pdbx_seq_one_letter_code
_entity_poly.pdbx_strand_id
1 'polypeptide(L)'
;MANNILVTGGAGFIGSHTVLELLVGGYNAVVVDNLNNSSDVAITRVKDLAGRYGNNLYFHQLDLRDKPALQNVFTERKIDAVIHFAGLKAVGESMKKPLMYYSNNIVGAITLLEVMEAYGCKNLVFSSSAAVYGWPKEVPCREEFPVSAINPYGRTKPIIEEICRDIQHADPEWKIILLRYFNPVGAHQSGYIGEHPRGTPNNMLKHWPAMQH
;
A
#
# COMPACT_ATOMS: atom_id res chain seq x y z
N MET A 1 -24.32 -7.34 4.22
CA MET A 1 -23.41 -7.55 3.07
C MET A 1 -21.99 -7.49 3.60
N ALA A 2 -21.04 -8.24 3.04
CA ALA A 2 -19.63 -8.08 3.42
C ALA A 2 -19.14 -6.69 2.95
N ASN A 3 -18.34 -6.01 3.78
CA ASN A 3 -17.79 -4.70 3.42
C ASN A 3 -16.77 -4.86 2.28
N ASN A 4 -16.80 -3.93 1.32
CA ASN A 4 -15.84 -3.88 0.22
C ASN A 4 -14.63 -3.04 0.62
N ILE A 5 -13.47 -3.67 0.69
CA ILE A 5 -12.22 -3.04 1.06
C ILE A 5 -11.35 -2.93 -0.19
N LEU A 6 -11.08 -1.69 -0.61
CA LEU A 6 -10.15 -1.43 -1.71
C LEU A 6 -8.71 -1.50 -1.18
N VAL A 7 -7.90 -2.38 -1.75
CA VAL A 7 -6.48 -2.54 -1.42
C VAL A 7 -5.65 -2.12 -2.63
N THR A 8 -5.09 -0.92 -2.58
CA THR A 8 -4.19 -0.47 -3.65
C THR A 8 -2.80 -1.05 -3.43
N GLY A 9 -2.10 -1.50 -4.47
CA GLY A 9 -0.83 -2.21 -4.33
C GLY A 9 -0.99 -3.62 -3.74
N GLY A 10 -2.20 -4.18 -3.84
CA GLY A 10 -2.57 -5.46 -3.24
C GLY A 10 -1.89 -6.69 -3.86
N ALA A 11 -1.26 -6.56 -5.03
CA ALA A 11 -0.43 -7.63 -5.59
C ALA A 11 1.01 -7.60 -5.04
N GLY A 12 1.37 -6.56 -4.28
CA GLY A 12 2.67 -6.43 -3.64
C GLY A 12 2.85 -7.34 -2.42
N PHE A 13 4.03 -7.29 -1.79
CA PHE A 13 4.38 -8.16 -0.67
C PHE A 13 3.40 -8.03 0.52
N ILE A 14 3.32 -6.84 1.14
CA ILE A 14 2.43 -6.62 2.30
C ILE A 14 0.97 -6.65 1.87
N GLY A 15 0.68 -6.09 0.69
CA GLY A 15 -0.66 -6.05 0.11
C GLY A 15 -1.28 -7.44 -0.04
N SER A 16 -0.57 -8.39 -0.63
CA SER A 16 -1.09 -9.74 -0.89
C SER A 16 -1.41 -10.51 0.40
N HIS A 17 -0.59 -10.37 1.44
CA HIS A 17 -0.86 -10.95 2.75
C HIS A 17 -2.09 -10.30 3.39
N THR A 18 -2.22 -8.97 3.28
CA THR A 18 -3.39 -8.25 3.80
C THR A 18 -4.66 -8.65 3.06
N VAL A 19 -4.61 -8.83 1.74
CA VAL A 19 -5.75 -9.31 0.93
C VAL A 19 -6.17 -10.70 1.38
N LEU A 20 -5.23 -11.62 1.63
CA LEU A 20 -5.54 -12.96 2.14
C LEU A 20 -6.29 -12.88 3.49
N GLU A 21 -5.78 -12.11 4.44
CA GLU A 21 -6.41 -11.93 5.76
C GLU A 21 -7.81 -11.30 5.66
N LEU A 22 -8.00 -10.33 4.76
CA LEU A 22 -9.32 -9.74 4.51
C LEU A 22 -10.31 -10.78 3.98
N LEU A 23 -9.90 -11.61 3.02
CA LEU A 23 -10.77 -12.64 2.45
C LEU A 23 -11.14 -13.69 3.50
N VAL A 24 -10.17 -14.20 4.25
CA VAL A 24 -10.41 -15.17 5.34
C VAL A 24 -11.27 -14.57 6.44
N GLY A 25 -11.13 -13.26 6.70
CA GLY A 25 -11.98 -12.48 7.59
C GLY A 25 -13.41 -12.24 7.07
N GLY A 26 -13.73 -12.70 5.84
CA GLY A 26 -15.07 -12.60 5.25
C GLY A 26 -15.37 -11.28 4.56
N TYR A 27 -14.37 -10.43 4.31
CA TYR A 27 -14.50 -9.20 3.53
C TYR A 27 -14.47 -9.47 2.03
N ASN A 28 -14.96 -8.49 1.25
CA ASN A 28 -14.69 -8.43 -0.17
C ASN A 28 -13.42 -7.61 -0.39
N ALA A 29 -12.42 -8.19 -1.05
CA ALA A 29 -11.18 -7.50 -1.35
C ALA A 29 -11.18 -7.04 -2.81
N VAL A 30 -11.21 -5.72 -3.01
CA VAL A 30 -11.07 -5.10 -4.33
C VAL A 30 -9.63 -4.65 -4.47
N VAL A 31 -8.86 -5.24 -5.37
CA VAL A 31 -7.43 -4.96 -5.52
C VAL A 31 -7.19 -4.09 -6.75
N VAL A 32 -6.46 -3.00 -6.57
CA VAL A 32 -5.97 -2.14 -7.66
C VAL A 32 -4.44 -2.19 -7.66
N ASP A 33 -3.83 -2.62 -8.76
CA ASP A 33 -2.37 -2.67 -8.89
C ASP A 33 -1.96 -2.50 -10.36
N ASN A 34 -0.94 -1.68 -10.64
CA ASN A 34 -0.43 -1.52 -12.02
C ASN A 34 0.60 -2.60 -12.40
N LEU A 35 0.89 -3.53 -11.49
CA LEU A 35 1.88 -4.59 -11.64
C LEU A 35 3.29 -4.07 -11.92
N ASN A 36 3.65 -2.85 -11.50
CA ASN A 36 4.99 -2.31 -11.76
C ASN A 36 6.09 -3.11 -11.03
N ASN A 37 5.85 -3.48 -9.76
CA ASN A 37 6.79 -4.23 -8.92
C ASN A 37 6.14 -5.45 -8.23
N SER A 38 5.18 -6.07 -8.91
CA SER A 38 4.40 -7.21 -8.44
C SER A 38 4.05 -8.12 -9.62
N SER A 39 3.31 -9.20 -9.40
CA SER A 39 2.81 -10.07 -10.46
C SER A 39 1.39 -10.49 -10.14
N ASP A 40 0.58 -10.60 -11.19
CA ASP A 40 -0.75 -11.23 -11.19
C ASP A 40 -0.75 -12.64 -10.58
N VAL A 41 0.35 -13.39 -10.68
CA VAL A 41 0.52 -14.68 -9.99
C VAL A 41 0.29 -14.57 -8.49
N ALA A 42 0.68 -13.45 -7.85
CA ALA A 42 0.40 -13.24 -6.43
C ALA A 42 -1.10 -13.22 -6.13
N ILE A 43 -1.90 -12.62 -7.02
CA ILE A 43 -3.36 -12.58 -6.90
C ILE A 43 -3.96 -13.97 -7.04
N THR A 44 -3.50 -14.75 -8.04
CA THR A 44 -3.93 -16.14 -8.22
C THR A 44 -3.63 -16.98 -6.97
N ARG A 45 -2.42 -16.87 -6.43
CA ARG A 45 -2.02 -17.62 -5.22
C ARG A 45 -2.82 -17.19 -3.98
N VAL A 46 -3.10 -15.90 -3.82
CA VAL A 46 -3.97 -15.43 -2.74
C VAL A 46 -5.37 -16.01 -2.87
N LYS A 47 -5.92 -16.06 -4.09
CA LYS A 47 -7.24 -16.67 -4.36
C LYS A 47 -7.27 -18.15 -3.98
N ASP A 48 -6.24 -18.90 -4.36
CA ASP A 48 -6.11 -20.32 -4.03
C ASP A 48 -6.00 -20.55 -2.52
N LEU A 49 -5.17 -19.75 -1.83
CA LEU A 49 -4.98 -19.82 -0.38
C LEU A 49 -6.24 -19.44 0.40
N ALA A 50 -7.03 -18.50 -0.11
CA ALA A 50 -8.30 -18.10 0.50
C ALA A 50 -9.40 -19.17 0.34
N GLY A 51 -9.20 -20.19 -0.51
CA GLY A 51 -10.17 -21.26 -0.75
C GLY A 51 -11.53 -20.72 -1.16
N ARG A 52 -12.60 -21.11 -0.44
CA ARG A 52 -13.96 -20.64 -0.72
C ARG A 52 -14.12 -19.11 -0.66
N TYR A 53 -13.28 -18.43 0.11
CA TYR A 53 -13.31 -16.97 0.25
C TYR A 53 -12.67 -16.26 -0.95
N GLY A 54 -11.89 -16.97 -1.78
CA GLY A 54 -11.27 -16.41 -2.97
C GLY A 54 -12.25 -15.86 -4.02
N ASN A 55 -13.53 -16.26 -3.96
CA ASN A 55 -14.58 -15.70 -4.81
C ASN A 55 -14.95 -14.24 -4.48
N ASN A 56 -14.49 -13.75 -3.33
CA ASN A 56 -14.69 -12.37 -2.88
C ASN A 56 -13.52 -11.45 -3.28
N LEU A 57 -12.56 -11.95 -4.08
CA LEU A 57 -11.45 -11.17 -4.63
C LEU A 57 -11.83 -10.60 -6.00
N TYR A 58 -11.70 -9.30 -6.15
CA TYR A 58 -11.83 -8.57 -7.41
C TYR A 58 -10.50 -7.90 -7.74
N PHE A 59 -10.01 -8.01 -8.97
CA PHE A 59 -8.72 -7.44 -9.37
C PHE A 59 -8.87 -6.51 -10.56
N HIS A 60 -8.31 -5.31 -10.44
CA HIS A 60 -8.27 -4.27 -11.46
C HIS A 60 -6.81 -3.89 -11.71
N GLN A 61 -6.31 -4.21 -12.92
CA GLN A 61 -4.98 -3.81 -13.33
C GLN A 61 -5.01 -2.38 -13.90
N LEU A 62 -4.70 -1.39 -13.07
CA LEU A 62 -4.66 0.02 -13.47
C LEU A 62 -3.68 0.82 -12.62
N ASP A 63 -3.28 1.99 -13.13
CA ASP A 63 -2.49 2.97 -12.40
C ASP A 63 -3.40 3.91 -11.61
N LEU A 64 -3.09 4.18 -10.34
CA LEU A 64 -3.90 5.08 -9.51
C LEU A 64 -4.01 6.49 -10.07
N ARG A 65 -3.05 6.91 -10.91
CA ARG A 65 -3.06 8.23 -11.56
C ARG A 65 -4.07 8.31 -12.72
N ASP A 66 -4.59 7.16 -13.18
CA ASP A 66 -5.70 7.12 -14.12
C ASP A 66 -7.02 7.32 -13.36
N LYS A 67 -7.35 8.59 -13.12
CA LYS A 67 -8.55 8.98 -12.37
C LYS A 67 -9.83 8.40 -12.97
N PRO A 68 -10.09 8.47 -14.30
CA PRO A 68 -11.27 7.83 -14.90
C PRO A 68 -11.34 6.32 -14.64
N ALA A 69 -10.23 5.59 -14.80
CA ALA A 69 -10.21 4.15 -14.53
C ALA A 69 -10.48 3.85 -13.05
N LEU A 70 -9.92 4.66 -12.13
CA LEU A 70 -10.17 4.50 -10.70
C LEU A 70 -11.63 4.82 -10.33
N GLN A 71 -12.24 5.83 -10.94
CA GLN A 71 -13.67 6.15 -10.76
C GLN A 71 -14.58 4.99 -11.19
N ASN A 72 -14.22 4.27 -12.26
CA ASN A 72 -14.97 3.08 -12.68
C ASN A 72 -14.99 2.01 -11.57
N VAL A 73 -13.86 1.78 -10.87
CA VAL A 73 -13.80 0.83 -9.74
C VAL A 73 -14.77 1.21 -8.62
N PHE A 74 -14.84 2.49 -8.26
CA PHE A 74 -15.77 2.99 -7.23
C PHE A 74 -17.23 3.02 -7.70
N THR A 75 -17.47 3.03 -9.02
CA THR A 75 -18.81 2.95 -9.60
C THR A 75 -19.32 1.51 -9.63
N GLU A 76 -18.45 0.56 -9.96
CA GLU A 76 -18.79 -0.87 -10.02
C GLU A 76 -19.18 -1.42 -8.65
N ARG A 77 -18.56 -0.92 -7.57
CA ARG A 77 -18.80 -1.37 -6.19
C ARG A 77 -18.72 -0.21 -5.22
N LYS A 78 -19.68 -0.14 -4.29
CA LYS A 78 -19.58 0.75 -3.14
C LYS A 78 -18.39 0.34 -2.27
N ILE A 79 -17.33 1.14 -2.25
CA ILE A 79 -16.15 0.92 -1.40
C ILE A 79 -16.42 1.48 -0.01
N ASP A 80 -16.24 0.67 1.02
CA ASP A 80 -16.50 1.05 2.42
C ASP A 80 -15.25 1.59 3.12
N ALA A 81 -14.07 1.09 2.74
CA ALA A 81 -12.77 1.57 3.22
C ALA A 81 -11.65 1.26 2.23
N VAL A 82 -10.55 2.00 2.35
CA VAL A 82 -9.35 1.84 1.53
C VAL A 82 -8.13 1.52 2.38
N ILE A 83 -7.32 0.55 1.95
CA ILE A 83 -5.98 0.30 2.46
C ILE A 83 -4.98 0.63 1.34
N HIS A 84 -4.20 1.69 1.53
CA HIS A 84 -3.31 2.23 0.50
C HIS A 84 -1.87 1.72 0.70
N PHE A 85 -1.47 0.71 -0.08
CA PHE A 85 -0.07 0.24 -0.16
C PHE A 85 0.66 0.71 -1.42
N ALA A 86 -0.07 1.05 -2.49
CA ALA A 86 0.54 1.40 -3.78
C ALA A 86 1.55 2.56 -3.64
N GLY A 87 2.76 2.35 -4.13
CA GLY A 87 3.84 3.32 -4.06
C GLY A 87 5.17 2.69 -4.43
N LEU A 88 6.05 3.48 -5.05
CA LEU A 88 7.45 3.10 -5.26
C LEU A 88 8.18 3.17 -3.92
N LYS A 89 9.06 2.18 -3.68
CA LYS A 89 9.73 1.98 -2.37
C LYS A 89 11.26 1.94 -2.39
N ALA A 90 11.90 1.97 -3.56
CA ALA A 90 13.35 1.80 -3.65
C ALA A 90 14.11 3.11 -3.40
N VAL A 91 14.76 3.22 -2.24
CA VAL A 91 15.53 4.41 -1.84
C VAL A 91 16.56 4.83 -2.90
N GLY A 92 17.40 3.89 -3.35
CA GLY A 92 18.47 4.17 -4.31
C GLY A 92 17.97 4.64 -5.68
N GLU A 93 16.83 4.12 -6.14
CA GLU A 93 16.20 4.59 -7.38
C GLU A 93 15.57 5.97 -7.19
N SER A 94 14.95 6.22 -6.03
CA SER A 94 14.31 7.51 -5.74
C SER A 94 15.27 8.69 -5.84
N MET A 95 16.54 8.48 -5.48
CA MET A 95 17.59 9.51 -5.62
C MET A 95 17.96 9.79 -7.08
N LYS A 96 17.84 8.78 -7.96
CA LYS A 96 18.13 8.91 -9.39
C LYS A 96 16.93 9.41 -10.19
N LYS A 97 15.71 9.09 -9.76
CA LYS A 97 14.45 9.41 -10.44
C LYS A 97 13.43 10.08 -9.50
N PRO A 98 13.74 11.25 -8.90
CA PRO A 98 12.87 11.86 -7.88
C PRO A 98 11.48 12.22 -8.40
N LEU A 99 11.37 12.76 -9.62
CA LEU A 99 10.07 13.12 -10.21
C LEU A 99 9.15 11.91 -10.40
N MET A 100 9.71 10.74 -10.72
CA MET A 100 8.95 9.50 -10.83
C MET A 100 8.35 9.09 -9.48
N TYR A 101 9.10 9.26 -8.39
CA TYR A 101 8.64 8.94 -7.04
C TYR A 101 7.58 9.92 -6.55
N TYR A 102 7.76 11.22 -6.77
CA TYR A 102 6.74 12.21 -6.43
C TYR A 102 5.46 12.02 -7.24
N SER A 103 5.58 11.81 -8.55
CA SER A 103 4.41 11.53 -9.41
C SER A 103 3.70 10.26 -8.96
N ASN A 104 4.40 9.14 -8.78
CA ASN A 104 3.76 7.89 -8.42
C ASN A 104 3.13 7.93 -7.02
N ASN A 105 3.87 8.43 -6.02
CA ASN A 105 3.44 8.33 -4.63
C ASN A 105 2.50 9.47 -4.23
N ILE A 106 2.84 10.73 -4.54
CA ILE A 106 2.04 11.88 -4.12
C ILE A 106 0.84 12.06 -5.04
N VAL A 107 1.05 12.17 -6.35
CA VAL A 107 -0.08 12.37 -7.28
C VAL A 107 -1.02 11.16 -7.24
N GLY A 108 -0.48 9.93 -7.18
CA GLY A 108 -1.31 8.74 -6.99
C GLY A 108 -2.15 8.75 -5.71
N ALA A 109 -1.59 9.21 -4.58
CA ALA A 109 -2.34 9.35 -3.32
C ALA A 109 -3.41 10.45 -3.41
N ILE A 110 -3.09 11.60 -4.03
CA ILE A 110 -4.05 12.69 -4.24
C ILE A 110 -5.21 12.20 -5.12
N THR A 111 -4.94 11.55 -6.24
CA THR A 111 -5.99 11.01 -7.12
C THR A 111 -6.89 10.02 -6.37
N LEU A 112 -6.31 9.15 -5.53
CA LEU A 112 -7.07 8.24 -4.69
C LEU A 112 -7.97 8.98 -3.70
N LEU A 113 -7.44 9.97 -2.97
CA LEU A 113 -8.19 10.76 -1.99
C LEU A 113 -9.32 11.55 -2.64
N GLU A 114 -9.09 12.16 -3.81
CA GLU A 114 -10.13 12.86 -4.58
C GLU A 114 -11.28 11.93 -5.01
N VAL A 115 -10.96 10.71 -5.45
CA VAL A 115 -11.99 9.73 -5.84
C VAL A 115 -12.72 9.21 -4.60
N MET A 116 -12.00 8.93 -3.51
CA MET A 116 -12.60 8.55 -2.24
C MET A 116 -13.60 9.61 -1.75
N GLU A 117 -13.23 10.89 -1.80
CA GLU A 117 -14.11 12.01 -1.45
C GLU A 117 -15.36 12.05 -2.33
N ALA A 118 -15.19 12.01 -3.66
CA ALA A 118 -16.30 12.09 -4.63
C ALA A 118 -17.32 10.96 -4.49
N TYR A 119 -16.91 9.79 -3.99
CA TYR A 119 -17.78 8.63 -3.77
C TYR A 119 -18.16 8.43 -2.28
N GLY A 120 -17.82 9.38 -1.40
CA GLY A 120 -18.17 9.35 0.02
C GLY A 120 -17.48 8.26 0.84
N CYS A 121 -16.37 7.70 0.35
CA CYS A 121 -15.57 6.71 1.08
C CYS A 121 -14.51 7.40 1.94
N LYS A 122 -14.84 7.70 3.20
CA LYS A 122 -13.97 8.50 4.10
C LYS A 122 -13.15 7.67 5.10
N ASN A 123 -13.02 6.36 4.89
CA ASN A 123 -12.22 5.46 5.74
C ASN A 123 -10.92 5.07 5.03
N LEU A 124 -9.77 5.44 5.60
CA LEU A 124 -8.45 5.19 5.03
C LEU A 124 -7.48 4.56 6.03
N VAL A 125 -6.80 3.50 5.62
CA VAL A 125 -5.58 3.01 6.25
C VAL A 125 -4.41 3.28 5.31
N PHE A 126 -3.51 4.17 5.71
CA PHE A 126 -2.33 4.52 4.92
C PHE A 126 -1.09 3.79 5.41
N SER A 127 -0.38 3.17 4.46
CA SER A 127 0.91 2.54 4.72
C SER A 127 2.05 3.56 4.68
N SER A 128 2.33 4.16 5.83
CA SER A 128 3.52 4.98 6.06
C SER A 128 4.76 4.11 6.37
N SER A 129 5.86 4.70 6.81
CA SER A 129 7.12 4.00 7.07
C SER A 129 7.89 4.65 8.22
N ALA A 130 8.60 3.86 9.01
CA ALA A 130 9.58 4.36 9.98
C ALA A 130 10.72 5.16 9.33
N ALA A 131 10.89 5.09 8.00
CA ALA A 131 11.81 5.93 7.23
C ALA A 131 11.54 7.44 7.41
N VAL A 132 10.33 7.82 7.86
CA VAL A 132 9.99 9.20 8.24
C VAL A 132 10.91 9.74 9.34
N TYR A 133 11.39 8.89 10.25
CA TYR A 133 12.23 9.29 11.39
C TYR A 133 13.71 9.48 11.04
N GLY A 134 14.14 9.18 9.80
CA GLY A 134 15.53 9.30 9.36
C GLY A 134 16.53 8.59 10.29
N TRP A 135 17.40 9.36 10.95
CA TRP A 135 18.35 8.87 11.95
C TRP A 135 17.91 9.33 13.35
N PRO A 136 17.06 8.54 14.04
CA PRO A 136 16.55 8.90 15.35
C PRO A 136 17.70 8.96 16.38
N LYS A 137 17.67 9.98 17.25
CA LYS A 137 18.69 10.17 18.30
C LYS A 137 18.52 9.19 19.47
N GLU A 138 17.32 8.64 19.65
CA GLU A 138 16.95 7.73 20.73
C GLU A 138 16.16 6.53 20.18
N VAL A 139 16.26 5.37 20.84
CA VAL A 139 15.51 4.15 20.51
C VAL A 139 14.91 3.56 21.80
N PRO A 140 13.65 3.06 21.79
CA PRO A 140 12.74 2.92 20.65
C PRO A 140 12.13 4.25 20.18
N CYS A 141 11.92 4.40 18.87
CA CYS A 141 11.27 5.58 18.29
C CYS A 141 9.81 5.68 18.73
N ARG A 142 9.36 6.88 19.09
CA ARG A 142 7.95 7.18 19.34
C ARG A 142 7.37 8.04 18.21
N GLU A 143 6.05 8.07 18.10
CA GLU A 143 5.31 8.79 17.06
C GLU A 143 5.58 10.30 17.06
N GLU A 144 5.99 10.87 18.20
CA GLU A 144 6.32 12.29 18.38
C GLU A 144 7.70 12.68 17.84
N PHE A 145 8.51 11.72 17.39
CA PHE A 145 9.86 12.00 16.90
C PHE A 145 9.82 12.86 15.64
N PRO A 146 10.79 13.80 15.48
CA PRO A 146 10.82 14.68 14.33
C PRO A 146 10.99 13.89 13.03
N VAL A 147 10.23 14.29 12.01
CA VAL A 147 10.34 13.73 10.67
C VAL A 147 11.59 14.30 10.00
N SER A 148 12.55 13.45 9.65
CA SER A 148 13.84 13.84 9.05
C SER A 148 14.19 12.99 7.83
N ALA A 149 13.26 12.87 6.89
CA ALA A 149 13.46 12.06 5.69
C ALA A 149 14.62 12.57 4.81
N ILE A 150 15.63 11.72 4.62
CA ILE A 150 16.89 12.06 3.92
C ILE A 150 16.90 11.76 2.42
N ASN A 151 15.83 11.15 1.87
CA ASN A 151 15.76 10.76 0.46
C ASN A 151 14.36 11.01 -0.14
N PRO A 152 14.22 11.11 -1.48
CA PRO A 152 12.93 11.43 -2.12
C PRO A 152 11.80 10.46 -1.75
N TYR A 153 12.04 9.14 -1.73
CA TYR A 153 11.05 8.16 -1.28
C TYR A 153 10.57 8.47 0.14
N GLY A 154 11.51 8.62 1.07
CA GLY A 154 11.25 8.94 2.47
C GLY A 154 10.47 10.23 2.64
N ARG A 155 10.66 11.23 1.76
CA ARG A 155 9.93 12.51 1.78
C ARG A 155 8.50 12.40 1.27
N THR A 156 8.20 11.45 0.39
CA THR A 156 6.81 11.27 -0.09
C THR A 156 5.85 10.82 1.02
N LYS A 157 6.31 10.00 1.97
CA LYS A 157 5.46 9.47 3.05
C LYS A 157 4.97 10.53 4.04
N PRO A 158 5.81 11.40 4.62
CA PRO A 158 5.34 12.42 5.54
C PRO A 158 4.50 13.49 4.82
N ILE A 159 4.80 13.82 3.55
CA ILE A 159 3.94 14.70 2.76
C ILE A 159 2.52 14.13 2.63
N ILE A 160 2.39 12.82 2.38
CA ILE A 160 1.08 12.17 2.32
C ILE A 160 0.43 12.12 3.71
N GLU A 161 1.20 11.92 4.79
CA GLU A 161 0.67 12.03 6.17
C GLU A 161 0.11 13.44 6.45
N GLU A 162 0.82 14.50 6.05
CA GLU A 162 0.38 15.89 6.18
C GLU A 162 -0.90 16.15 5.39
N ILE A 163 -0.96 15.75 4.11
CA ILE A 163 -2.19 15.83 3.29
C ILE A 163 -3.36 15.15 4.01
N CYS A 164 -3.15 13.95 4.56
CA CYS A 164 -4.20 13.24 5.29
C CYS A 164 -4.65 14.00 6.55
N ARG A 165 -3.73 14.61 7.29
CA ARG A 165 -4.05 15.41 8.49
C ARG A 165 -4.83 16.67 8.11
N ASP A 166 -4.45 17.33 7.03
CA ASP A 166 -5.13 18.52 6.53
C ASP A 166 -6.57 18.20 6.09
N ILE A 167 -6.75 17.08 5.36
CA ILE A 167 -8.09 16.59 4.97
C ILE A 167 -8.94 16.29 6.20
N GLN A 168 -8.42 15.56 7.19
CA GLN A 168 -9.17 15.22 8.40
C GLN A 168 -9.49 16.46 9.25
N HIS A 169 -8.60 17.45 9.27
CA HIS A 169 -8.85 18.72 9.95
C HIS A 169 -9.95 19.53 9.26
N ALA A 170 -9.95 19.56 7.92
CA ALA A 170 -10.97 20.25 7.12
C ALA A 170 -12.32 19.54 7.14
N ASP A 171 -12.33 18.20 7.20
CA ASP A 171 -13.52 17.36 7.21
C ASP A 171 -13.39 16.24 8.25
N PRO A 172 -13.94 16.44 9.48
CA PRO A 172 -13.83 15.47 10.57
C PRO A 172 -14.55 14.13 10.34
N GLU A 173 -15.33 13.97 9.27
CA GLU A 173 -15.93 12.69 8.92
C GLU A 173 -14.88 11.67 8.42
N TRP A 174 -13.70 12.14 8.00
CA TRP A 174 -12.59 11.29 7.62
C TRP A 174 -12.01 10.53 8.81
N LYS A 175 -11.95 9.21 8.66
CA LYS A 175 -11.31 8.29 9.60
C LYS A 175 -10.05 7.75 8.95
N ILE A 176 -8.91 8.32 9.33
CA ILE A 176 -7.61 8.01 8.74
C ILE A 176 -6.68 7.39 9.79
N ILE A 177 -6.12 6.22 9.48
CA ILE A 177 -5.11 5.54 10.27
C ILE A 177 -3.79 5.57 9.49
N LEU A 178 -2.75 6.12 10.10
CA LEU A 178 -1.40 6.20 9.52
C LEU A 178 -0.52 5.12 10.16
N LEU A 179 -0.23 4.03 9.44
CA LEU A 179 0.59 2.93 9.95
C LEU A 179 2.04 3.10 9.52
N ARG A 180 2.94 3.41 10.45
CA ARG A 180 4.39 3.56 10.19
C ARG A 180 5.10 2.21 10.30
N TYR A 181 5.18 1.47 9.20
CA TYR A 181 5.87 0.16 9.21
C TYR A 181 7.38 0.32 9.38
N PHE A 182 7.97 -0.57 10.17
CA PHE A 182 9.42 -0.75 10.23
C PHE A 182 9.88 -1.59 9.02
N ASN A 183 10.66 -2.65 9.23
CA ASN A 183 11.09 -3.54 8.17
C ASN A 183 10.23 -4.82 8.19
N PRO A 184 9.21 -4.94 7.33
CA PRO A 184 8.44 -6.17 7.20
C PRO A 184 9.27 -7.26 6.54
N VAL A 185 9.25 -8.46 7.12
CA VAL A 185 10.07 -9.61 6.72
C VAL A 185 9.25 -10.90 6.83
N GLY A 186 9.67 -11.96 6.14
CA GLY A 186 9.01 -13.26 6.18
C GLY A 186 8.15 -13.55 4.94
N ALA A 187 7.32 -14.57 5.06
CA ALA A 187 6.41 -15.06 4.04
C ALA A 187 5.23 -15.76 4.72
N HIS A 188 4.15 -16.01 3.98
CA HIS A 188 3.05 -16.82 4.48
C HIS A 188 3.54 -18.25 4.79
N GLN A 189 3.01 -18.87 5.84
CA GLN A 189 3.47 -20.18 6.34
C GLN A 189 3.37 -21.31 5.30
N SER A 190 2.50 -21.17 4.30
CA SER A 190 2.41 -22.12 3.18
C SER A 190 3.59 -22.05 2.20
N GLY A 191 4.36 -20.96 2.20
CA GLY A 191 5.43 -20.70 1.22
C GLY A 191 4.95 -20.17 -0.14
N TYR A 192 3.63 -20.04 -0.36
CA TYR A 192 3.08 -19.69 -1.69
C TYR A 192 3.11 -18.19 -1.98
N ILE A 193 2.99 -17.35 -0.95
CA ILE A 193 3.10 -15.89 -1.07
C ILE A 193 4.21 -15.36 -0.15
N GLY A 194 4.98 -14.40 -0.65
CA GLY A 194 6.18 -13.87 -0.02
C GLY A 194 6.74 -12.69 -0.81
N GLU A 195 7.84 -12.08 -0.37
CA GLU A 195 8.40 -10.93 -1.09
C GLU A 195 9.05 -11.38 -2.40
N HIS A 196 8.57 -10.86 -3.54
CA HIS A 196 9.13 -11.15 -4.87
C HIS A 196 9.49 -9.84 -5.61
N PRO A 197 10.69 -9.27 -5.37
CA PRO A 197 11.09 -8.02 -6.02
C PRO A 197 11.36 -8.25 -7.51
N ARG A 198 10.99 -7.29 -8.36
CA ARG A 198 11.47 -7.28 -9.75
C ARG A 198 12.88 -6.69 -9.78
N GLY A 199 13.83 -7.42 -10.36
CA GLY A 199 15.23 -7.01 -10.45
C GLY A 199 16.02 -7.24 -9.16
N THR A 200 17.16 -6.55 -9.01
CA THR A 200 18.07 -6.73 -7.89
C THR A 200 17.39 -6.34 -6.56
N PRO A 201 17.38 -7.21 -5.54
CA PRO A 201 16.80 -6.89 -4.24
C PRO A 201 17.49 -5.67 -3.61
N ASN A 202 16.68 -4.74 -3.09
CA ASN A 202 17.17 -3.56 -2.36
C ASN A 202 17.07 -3.68 -0.83
N ASN A 203 16.53 -4.80 -0.32
CA ASN A 203 16.31 -5.03 1.11
C ASN A 203 17.40 -5.93 1.72
N MET A 204 17.85 -5.61 2.94
CA MET A 204 19.04 -6.24 3.57
C MET A 204 18.95 -7.76 3.75
N LEU A 205 17.78 -8.35 4.03
CA LEU A 205 17.66 -9.77 4.35
C LEU A 205 17.96 -10.72 3.19
N LYS A 206 17.96 -10.25 1.94
CA LYS A 206 18.17 -11.13 0.77
C LYS A 206 19.63 -11.25 0.33
N HIS A 207 20.55 -10.55 1.01
CA HIS A 207 21.98 -10.82 0.91
C HIS A 207 22.43 -11.98 1.79
N TRP A 208 21.53 -12.58 2.59
CA TRP A 208 21.81 -13.78 3.38
C TRP A 208 21.50 -15.04 2.56
N PRO A 209 22.47 -15.95 2.33
CA PRO A 209 22.31 -17.11 1.42
C PRO A 209 21.21 -18.12 1.79
N ALA A 210 20.63 -18.05 2.99
CA ALA A 210 19.81 -19.14 3.55
C ALA A 210 18.31 -19.14 3.16
N MET A 211 17.85 -18.27 2.25
CA MET A 211 16.42 -18.17 1.87
C MET A 211 16.18 -18.15 0.35
N GLN A 212 17.02 -18.82 -0.43
CA GLN A 212 16.86 -18.99 -1.89
C GLN A 212 16.35 -20.38 -2.32
N HIS A 213 15.72 -21.13 -1.41
CA HIS A 213 15.13 -22.44 -1.73
C HIS A 213 13.62 -22.44 -1.47
#